data_AF-A0A5J9WCQ4-F1
#
_entry.id   AF-A0A5J9WCQ4-F1
#
_cell.length_a   1.000
_cell.length_b   1.000
_cell.length_c   1.000
_cell.angle_alpha   90.00
_cell.angle_beta   90.00
_cell.angle_gamma   90.00
#
_symmetry.space_group_name_H-M   'P 1'
#
loop_
_entity.id
_entity.type
_entity.pdbx_description
1 polymer ?
#
loop_
_entity_poly.entity_id
_entity_poly.type
_entity_poly.pdbx_seq_one_letter_code
_entity_poly.pdbx_strand_id
1 'polypeptide(L)'
;MADNVTPTVRDVLFAYNTAHEAYGRFVCNGVNQEQARNAVALLLWLEQGDVEAIRHMGSFNDNVLMHLAAEANSIMLYLRGEQSFFLEIPLLSRLAPQGFIDPGFFVFHQDLVVRGVADILDGVGALIFDDRLYRLLARYQTGLLGRMPPELAAPYTFRSVPVPEDCRSMFITFSRGQHVDREDIFNHFRNKWGDCIVRVLMEKTTCGAPPMYGRIIFKRKAFISLVLNGEQLVHINIGDRQIWLRKYYPCMRNV
;
A
#
# COMPACT_ATOMS: atom_id res chain seq x y z
N MET A 1 -19.20 12.84 30.38
CA MET A 1 -17.88 12.30 30.02
C MET A 1 -18.16 10.99 29.30
N ALA A 2 -18.06 10.96 27.97
CA ALA A 2 -18.18 9.72 27.24
C ALA A 2 -16.86 8.96 27.42
N ASP A 3 -16.90 7.80 28.08
CA ASP A 3 -15.78 6.87 28.09
C ASP A 3 -15.44 6.56 26.64
N ASN A 4 -14.25 6.99 26.21
CA ASN A 4 -13.76 6.76 24.87
C ASN A 4 -13.30 5.28 24.81
N VAL A 5 -14.27 4.36 24.71
CA VAL A 5 -14.02 2.93 24.66
C VAL A 5 -13.15 2.65 23.44
N THR A 6 -11.91 2.23 23.67
CA THR A 6 -11.00 1.84 22.59
C THR A 6 -11.59 0.63 21.88
N PRO A 7 -11.82 0.68 20.55
CA PRO A 7 -12.39 -0.45 19.82
C PRO A 7 -11.47 -1.66 19.94
N THR A 8 -12.05 -2.86 20.03
CA THR A 8 -11.28 -4.11 20.03
C THR A 8 -10.94 -4.53 18.61
N VAL A 9 -9.98 -5.45 18.44
CA VAL A 9 -9.69 -6.07 17.14
C VAL A 9 -10.96 -6.67 16.55
N ARG A 10 -11.78 -7.35 17.35
CA ARG A 10 -13.09 -7.87 16.93
C ARG A 10 -13.95 -6.77 16.29
N ASP A 11 -14.11 -5.63 16.96
CA ASP A 11 -14.98 -4.54 16.48
C ASP A 11 -14.50 -4.00 15.13
N VAL A 12 -13.18 -3.87 14.96
CA VAL A 12 -12.58 -3.43 13.69
C VAL A 12 -12.79 -4.46 12.58
N LEU A 13 -12.59 -5.75 12.85
CA LEU A 13 -12.86 -6.81 11.86
C LEU A 13 -14.32 -6.83 11.41
N PHE A 14 -15.26 -6.60 12.34
CA PHE A 14 -16.67 -6.47 11.98
C PHE A 14 -16.95 -5.25 11.11
N ALA A 15 -16.41 -4.09 11.48
CA ALA A 15 -16.60 -2.85 10.74
C ALA A 15 -16.06 -2.91 9.31
N TYR A 16 -14.98 -3.66 9.07
CA TYR A 16 -14.33 -3.77 7.77
C TYR A 16 -14.56 -5.13 7.07
N ASN A 17 -15.57 -5.91 7.48
CA ASN A 17 -15.84 -7.22 6.89
C ASN A 17 -16.08 -7.14 5.38
N THR A 18 -16.84 -6.14 4.91
CA THR A 18 -17.07 -5.91 3.48
C THR A 18 -15.78 -5.63 2.70
N ALA A 19 -14.81 -4.95 3.32
CA ALA A 19 -13.52 -4.67 2.71
C ALA A 19 -12.64 -5.94 2.63
N HIS A 20 -12.67 -6.79 3.65
CA HIS A 20 -12.01 -8.10 3.60
C HIS A 20 -12.66 -9.02 2.54
N GLU A 21 -13.99 -9.04 2.46
CA GLU A 21 -14.71 -9.80 1.42
C GLU A 21 -14.34 -9.31 0.01
N ALA A 22 -14.29 -7.99 -0.19
CA ALA A 22 -13.80 -7.38 -1.43
C ALA A 22 -12.38 -7.85 -1.79
N TYR A 23 -11.47 -7.81 -0.83
CA TYR A 23 -10.10 -8.30 -0.99
C TYR A 23 -10.07 -9.79 -1.37
N GLY A 24 -10.85 -10.63 -0.67
CA GLY A 24 -10.97 -12.05 -0.96
C GLY A 24 -11.49 -12.29 -2.38
N ARG A 25 -12.50 -11.54 -2.83
CA ARG A 25 -13.04 -11.62 -4.19
C ARG A 25 -12.03 -11.22 -5.25
N PHE A 26 -11.24 -10.16 -5.03
CA PHE A 26 -10.16 -9.79 -5.96
C PHE A 26 -9.14 -10.92 -6.11
N VAL A 27 -8.70 -11.50 -4.99
CA VAL A 27 -7.74 -12.62 -5.01
C VAL A 27 -8.34 -13.87 -5.67
N CYS A 28 -9.60 -14.21 -5.38
CA CYS A 28 -10.29 -15.34 -6.01
C CYS A 28 -10.44 -15.18 -7.53
N ASN A 29 -10.54 -13.95 -8.03
CA ASN A 29 -10.60 -13.65 -9.46
C ASN A 29 -9.20 -13.47 -10.10
N GLY A 30 -8.12 -13.81 -9.39
CA GLY A 30 -6.78 -13.88 -9.94
C GLY A 30 -5.95 -12.59 -9.83
N VAL A 31 -6.43 -11.56 -9.13
CA VAL A 31 -5.62 -10.37 -8.84
C VAL A 31 -4.50 -10.74 -7.87
N ASN A 32 -3.27 -10.28 -8.13
CA ASN A 32 -2.14 -10.50 -7.25
C ASN A 32 -2.45 -10.01 -5.82
N GLN A 33 -1.99 -10.73 -4.80
CA GLN A 33 -2.31 -10.42 -3.41
C GLN A 33 -1.93 -8.98 -3.00
N GLU A 34 -0.75 -8.49 -3.38
CA GLU A 34 -0.36 -7.11 -3.04
C GLU A 34 -1.18 -6.09 -3.84
N GLN A 35 -1.46 -6.36 -5.11
CA GLN A 35 -2.33 -5.50 -5.94
C GLN A 35 -3.74 -5.41 -5.35
N ALA A 36 -4.30 -6.54 -4.90
CA ALA A 36 -5.59 -6.58 -4.25
C ALA A 36 -5.60 -5.78 -2.93
N ARG A 37 -4.54 -5.90 -2.11
CA ARG A 37 -4.39 -5.12 -0.87
C ARG A 37 -4.31 -3.62 -1.15
N ASN A 38 -3.47 -3.24 -2.10
CA ASN A 38 -3.27 -1.86 -2.53
C ASN A 38 -4.57 -1.26 -3.09
N ALA A 39 -5.27 -2.01 -3.95
CA ALA A 39 -6.55 -1.60 -4.50
C ALA A 39 -7.61 -1.41 -3.41
N VAL A 40 -7.82 -2.39 -2.52
CA VAL A 40 -8.81 -2.24 -1.42
C VAL A 40 -8.44 -1.11 -0.48
N ALA A 41 -7.16 -0.91 -0.17
CA ALA A 41 -6.72 0.21 0.66
C ALA A 41 -6.98 1.57 -0.01
N LEU A 42 -6.80 1.68 -1.33
CA LEU A 42 -7.19 2.85 -2.11
C LEU A 42 -8.70 3.11 -2.07
N LEU A 43 -9.51 2.08 -2.29
CA LEU A 43 -10.98 2.19 -2.25
C LEU A 43 -11.47 2.62 -0.87
N LEU A 44 -10.91 2.05 0.21
CA LEU A 44 -11.21 2.45 1.59
C LEU A 44 -10.84 3.89 1.88
N TRP A 45 -9.70 4.35 1.36
CA TRP A 45 -9.27 5.74 1.52
C TRP A 45 -10.19 6.69 0.76
N LEU A 46 -10.57 6.35 -0.47
CA LEU A 46 -11.51 7.14 -1.29
C LEU A 46 -12.92 7.20 -0.68
N GLU A 47 -13.33 6.16 0.05
CA GLU A 47 -14.62 6.11 0.75
C GLU A 47 -14.70 7.03 1.98
N GLN A 48 -13.55 7.38 2.58
CA GLN A 48 -13.52 8.43 3.61
C GLN A 48 -13.83 9.82 3.03
N GLY A 49 -13.68 9.97 1.71
CA GLY A 49 -14.13 11.14 0.97
C GLY A 49 -15.54 10.92 0.43
N ASP A 50 -15.64 10.70 -0.88
CA ASP A 50 -16.90 10.71 -1.61
C ASP A 50 -17.14 9.44 -2.45
N VAL A 51 -16.27 8.43 -2.40
CA VAL A 51 -16.44 7.24 -3.26
C VAL A 51 -17.14 6.11 -2.52
N GLU A 52 -18.33 5.73 -2.96
CA GLU A 52 -19.09 4.65 -2.31
C GLU A 52 -18.68 3.24 -2.81
N ALA A 53 -17.39 3.01 -3.07
CA ALA A 53 -16.94 1.76 -3.67
C ALA A 53 -17.18 0.56 -2.75
N ILE A 54 -16.64 0.57 -1.51
CA ILE A 54 -16.71 -0.60 -0.62
C ILE A 54 -18.15 -0.91 -0.17
N ARG A 55 -18.97 0.11 0.11
CA ARG A 55 -20.37 -0.08 0.54
C ARG A 55 -21.18 -0.91 -0.45
N HIS A 56 -20.95 -0.70 -1.74
CA HIS A 56 -21.68 -1.37 -2.82
C HIS A 56 -21.00 -2.65 -3.32
N MET A 57 -19.82 -3.05 -2.79
CA MET A 57 -19.07 -4.23 -3.25
C MET A 57 -19.84 -5.54 -3.16
N GLY A 58 -20.73 -5.68 -2.16
CA GLY A 58 -21.58 -6.86 -2.04
C GLY A 58 -22.58 -7.02 -3.20
N SER A 59 -22.92 -5.92 -3.88
CA SER A 59 -23.88 -5.93 -5.00
C SER A 59 -23.22 -6.14 -6.37
N PHE A 60 -21.92 -5.87 -6.48
CA PHE A 60 -21.20 -5.98 -7.74
C PHE A 60 -20.95 -7.45 -8.10
N ASN A 61 -21.17 -7.77 -9.38
CA ASN A 61 -20.72 -9.04 -9.94
C ASN A 61 -19.19 -9.04 -10.12
N ASP A 62 -18.61 -10.22 -10.32
CA ASP A 62 -17.16 -10.38 -10.40
C ASP A 62 -16.53 -9.61 -11.57
N ASN A 63 -17.26 -9.44 -12.68
CA ASN A 63 -16.77 -8.66 -13.82
C ASN A 63 -16.58 -7.18 -13.48
N VAL A 64 -17.55 -6.56 -12.81
CA VAL A 64 -17.45 -5.16 -12.36
C VAL A 64 -16.31 -5.01 -11.34
N LEU A 65 -16.17 -5.97 -10.43
CA LEU A 65 -15.08 -5.98 -9.46
C LEU A 65 -13.71 -6.04 -10.13
N MET A 66 -13.55 -6.84 -11.18
CA MET A 66 -12.29 -6.94 -11.91
C MET A 66 -11.92 -5.65 -12.62
N HIS A 67 -12.90 -4.97 -13.23
CA HIS A 67 -12.65 -3.67 -13.84
C HIS A 67 -12.33 -2.59 -12.77
N LEU A 68 -13.01 -2.62 -11.63
CA LEU A 68 -12.72 -1.72 -10.51
C LEU A 68 -11.31 -1.95 -9.94
N ALA A 69 -10.90 -3.21 -9.78
CA ALA A 69 -9.55 -3.57 -9.38
C ALA A 69 -8.52 -3.10 -10.42
N ALA A 70 -8.82 -3.23 -11.72
CA ALA A 70 -7.94 -2.75 -12.78
C ALA A 70 -7.75 -1.23 -12.72
N GLU A 71 -8.83 -0.45 -12.57
CA GLU A 71 -8.76 1.01 -12.41
C GLU A 71 -7.94 1.42 -11.18
N ALA A 72 -8.19 0.77 -10.03
CA ALA A 72 -7.44 1.02 -8.81
C ALA A 72 -5.94 0.72 -8.99
N ASN A 73 -5.60 -0.38 -9.68
CA ASN A 73 -4.21 -0.72 -9.96
C ASN A 73 -3.56 0.24 -10.97
N SER A 74 -4.29 0.72 -11.98
CA SER A 74 -3.81 1.76 -12.90
C SER A 74 -3.45 3.06 -12.16
N ILE A 75 -4.23 3.44 -11.15
CA ILE A 75 -3.89 4.57 -10.27
C ILE A 75 -2.56 4.29 -9.54
N MET A 76 -2.38 3.10 -8.97
CA MET A 76 -1.14 2.76 -8.24
C MET A 76 0.10 2.77 -9.15
N LEU A 77 -0.03 2.26 -10.38
CA LEU A 77 1.02 2.32 -11.39
C LEU A 77 1.36 3.76 -11.78
N TYR A 78 0.33 4.59 -11.95
CA TYR A 78 0.50 6.02 -12.21
C TYR A 78 1.24 6.72 -11.07
N LEU A 79 0.83 6.51 -9.81
CA LEU A 79 1.44 7.09 -8.60
C LEU A 79 2.90 6.64 -8.38
N ARG A 80 3.27 5.45 -8.85
CA ARG A 80 4.66 4.98 -8.86
C ARG A 80 5.54 5.82 -9.78
N GLY A 81 4.98 6.34 -10.87
CA GLY A 81 5.72 7.13 -11.85
C GLY A 81 5.86 6.52 -13.23
N GLU A 82 5.10 5.47 -13.55
CA GLU A 82 4.97 5.01 -14.93
C GLU A 82 3.99 5.92 -15.67
N GLN A 83 4.44 7.10 -16.08
CA GLN A 83 3.59 8.10 -16.76
C GLN A 83 3.43 7.83 -18.26
N SER A 84 3.63 6.59 -18.70
CA SER A 84 3.58 6.21 -20.12
C SER A 84 2.16 6.09 -20.67
N PHE A 85 1.13 6.28 -19.84
CA PHE A 85 -0.27 6.08 -20.22
C PHE A 85 -1.20 7.13 -19.62
N PHE A 86 -2.34 7.36 -20.28
CA PHE A 86 -3.42 8.17 -19.77
C PHE A 86 -4.18 7.40 -18.69
N LEU A 87 -4.38 8.01 -17.52
CA LEU A 87 -5.09 7.39 -16.42
C LEU A 87 -6.60 7.38 -16.73
N GLU A 88 -7.15 6.19 -16.97
CA GLU A 88 -8.58 5.97 -17.19
C GLU A 88 -9.21 5.29 -15.97
N ILE A 89 -10.22 5.95 -15.39
CA ILE A 89 -10.91 5.49 -14.17
C ILE A 89 -12.45 5.63 -14.25
N PRO A 90 -13.09 5.20 -15.35
CA PRO A 90 -14.49 5.47 -15.62
C PRO A 90 -15.48 4.87 -14.60
N LEU A 91 -15.18 3.75 -13.95
CA LEU A 91 -16.01 3.18 -12.89
C LEU A 91 -15.86 3.95 -11.58
N LEU A 92 -14.63 4.27 -11.17
CA LEU A 92 -14.39 5.05 -9.95
C LEU A 92 -15.04 6.44 -10.03
N SER A 93 -14.93 7.11 -11.18
CA SER A 93 -15.59 8.40 -11.38
C SER A 93 -17.13 8.29 -11.32
N ARG A 94 -17.72 7.16 -11.72
CA ARG A 94 -19.17 6.91 -11.57
C ARG A 94 -19.59 6.60 -10.13
N LEU A 95 -18.68 6.07 -9.33
CA LEU A 95 -18.91 5.73 -7.92
C LEU A 95 -18.69 6.93 -6.98
N ALA A 96 -18.33 8.10 -7.52
CA ALA A 96 -18.18 9.37 -6.80
C ALA A 96 -19.41 10.27 -7.06
N PRO A 97 -20.42 10.31 -6.16
CA PRO A 97 -21.67 11.01 -6.39
C PRO A 97 -21.52 12.52 -6.61
N GLN A 98 -20.53 13.15 -5.99
CA GLN A 98 -20.26 14.59 -6.14
C GLN A 98 -19.27 14.88 -7.29
N GLY A 99 -18.73 13.85 -7.94
CA GLY A 99 -17.89 13.97 -9.13
C GLY A 99 -16.48 14.53 -8.89
N PHE A 100 -16.01 14.57 -7.63
CA PHE A 100 -14.67 15.09 -7.30
C PHE A 100 -13.51 14.16 -7.69
N ILE A 101 -13.80 12.90 -8.04
CA ILE A 101 -12.78 11.91 -8.38
C ILE A 101 -12.71 11.75 -9.89
N ASP A 102 -11.75 12.43 -10.48
CA ASP A 102 -11.36 12.32 -11.89
C ASP A 102 -9.85 12.00 -11.99
N PRO A 103 -9.33 11.67 -13.18
CA PRO A 103 -7.89 11.40 -13.34
C PRO A 103 -7.00 12.55 -12.86
N GLY A 104 -7.43 13.80 -13.06
CA GLY A 104 -6.73 15.01 -12.64
C GLY A 104 -6.54 15.11 -11.14
N PHE A 105 -7.54 14.68 -10.35
CA PHE A 105 -7.41 14.59 -8.89
C PHE A 105 -6.15 13.81 -8.48
N PHE A 106 -5.92 12.65 -9.09
CA PHE A 106 -4.73 11.83 -8.79
C PHE A 106 -3.44 12.47 -9.28
N VAL A 107 -3.47 13.23 -10.38
CA VAL A 107 -2.30 13.97 -10.87
C VAL A 107 -1.87 15.06 -9.88
N PHE A 108 -2.82 15.81 -9.33
CA PHE A 108 -2.53 16.94 -8.44
C PHE A 108 -2.31 16.54 -6.98
N HIS A 109 -2.93 15.45 -6.51
CA HIS A 109 -2.93 15.04 -5.10
C HIS A 109 -2.15 13.75 -4.82
N GLN A 110 -1.11 13.47 -5.60
CA GLN A 110 -0.32 12.23 -5.50
C GLN A 110 0.17 11.96 -4.07
N ASP A 111 0.74 12.97 -3.40
CA ASP A 111 1.30 12.82 -2.07
C ASP A 111 0.22 12.50 -1.03
N LEU A 112 -0.95 13.14 -1.15
CA LEU A 112 -2.09 12.95 -0.27
C LEU A 112 -2.64 11.52 -0.41
N VAL A 113 -2.86 11.08 -1.65
CA VAL A 113 -3.37 9.74 -1.96
C VAL A 113 -2.39 8.68 -1.45
N VAL A 114 -1.11 8.77 -1.83
CA VAL A 114 -0.10 7.77 -1.43
C VAL A 114 0.04 7.71 0.09
N ARG A 115 0.06 8.87 0.78
CA ARG A 115 0.17 8.88 2.24
C ARG A 115 -1.06 8.28 2.92
N GLY A 116 -2.25 8.59 2.42
CA GLY A 116 -3.52 8.08 2.93
C GLY A 116 -3.65 6.58 2.75
N VAL A 117 -3.33 6.05 1.56
CA VAL A 117 -3.32 4.60 1.33
C VAL A 117 -2.28 3.91 2.21
N ALA A 118 -1.10 4.51 2.39
CA ALA A 118 -0.10 3.98 3.30
C ALA A 118 -0.57 3.96 4.78
N ASP A 119 -1.39 4.92 5.23
CA ASP A 119 -1.99 4.90 6.56
C ASP A 119 -3.00 3.77 6.73
N ILE A 120 -3.80 3.49 5.69
CA ILE A 120 -4.70 2.35 5.68
C ILE A 120 -3.90 1.04 5.75
N LEU A 121 -2.89 0.87 4.88
CA LEU A 121 -2.10 -0.36 4.78
C LEU A 121 -1.36 -0.70 6.09
N ASP A 122 -0.68 0.28 6.69
CA ASP A 122 0.07 0.09 7.95
C ASP A 122 -0.85 0.10 9.20
N GLY A 123 -2.04 0.71 9.09
CA GLY A 123 -3.04 0.80 10.15
C GLY A 123 -4.06 -0.35 10.13
N VAL A 124 -5.31 -0.04 9.78
CA VAL A 124 -6.41 -1.03 9.78
C VAL A 124 -6.20 -2.18 8.79
N GLY A 125 -5.46 -1.93 7.70
CA GLY A 125 -5.08 -2.92 6.69
C GLY A 125 -4.32 -4.12 7.25
N ALA A 126 -3.57 -3.95 8.34
CA ALA A 126 -2.92 -5.06 9.02
C ALA A 126 -3.91 -6.09 9.58
N LEU A 127 -5.14 -5.66 9.91
CA LEU A 127 -6.23 -6.54 10.34
C LEU A 127 -7.09 -6.98 9.15
N ILE A 128 -7.42 -6.06 8.24
CA ILE A 128 -8.28 -6.30 7.07
C ILE A 128 -7.70 -7.38 6.15
N PHE A 129 -6.38 -7.49 6.05
CA PHE A 129 -5.72 -8.46 5.16
C PHE A 129 -5.13 -9.67 5.91
N ASP A 130 -5.50 -9.90 7.17
CA ASP A 130 -5.09 -11.09 7.94
C ASP A 130 -6.21 -12.14 7.94
N ASP A 131 -6.15 -13.07 6.97
CA ASP A 131 -7.12 -14.18 6.84
C ASP A 131 -7.19 -15.07 8.10
N ARG A 132 -6.14 -15.11 8.92
CA ARG A 132 -6.14 -15.88 10.17
C ARG A 132 -7.06 -15.22 11.20
N LEU A 133 -7.07 -13.89 11.28
CA LEU A 133 -7.97 -13.17 12.18
C LEU A 133 -9.43 -13.35 11.80
N TYR A 134 -9.76 -13.31 10.50
CA TYR A 134 -11.13 -13.57 10.03
C TYR A 134 -11.57 -15.03 10.24
N ARG A 135 -10.67 -16.00 10.03
CA ARG A 135 -10.95 -17.41 10.38
C ARG A 135 -11.16 -17.58 11.90
N LEU A 136 -10.39 -16.89 12.71
CA LEU A 136 -10.53 -16.91 14.17
C LEU A 136 -11.88 -16.30 14.59
N LEU A 137 -12.26 -15.19 13.98
CA LEU A 137 -13.56 -14.53 14.19
C LEU A 137 -14.72 -15.45 13.81
N ALA A 138 -14.68 -16.08 12.63
CA ALA A 138 -15.71 -17.00 12.17
C ALA A 138 -15.88 -18.21 13.12
N ARG A 139 -14.78 -18.78 13.62
CA ARG A 139 -14.81 -19.86 14.62
C ARG A 139 -15.39 -19.42 15.96
N TYR A 140 -15.11 -18.18 16.37
CA TYR A 140 -15.72 -17.62 17.56
C TYR A 140 -17.24 -17.44 17.40
N GLN A 141 -17.68 -16.88 16.26
CA GLN A 141 -19.10 -16.63 15.96
C GLN A 141 -19.93 -17.91 15.86
N THR A 142 -19.35 -18.98 15.31
CA THR A 142 -20.02 -20.30 15.23
C THR A 142 -20.06 -21.05 16.56
N GLY A 143 -19.54 -20.47 17.64
CA GLY A 143 -19.52 -21.07 18.98
C GLY A 143 -18.41 -22.11 19.20
N LEU A 144 -17.57 -22.38 18.20
CA LEU A 144 -16.53 -23.41 18.27
C LEU A 144 -15.43 -23.13 19.30
N LEU A 145 -15.26 -21.88 19.73
CA LEU A 145 -14.19 -21.49 20.67
C LEU A 145 -14.68 -21.30 22.12
N GLY A 146 -16.00 -21.27 22.36
CA GLY A 146 -16.63 -21.15 23.69
C GLY A 146 -16.36 -19.85 24.47
N ARG A 147 -15.21 -19.21 24.27
CA ARG A 147 -14.78 -17.92 24.83
C ARG A 147 -14.09 -17.09 23.75
N MET A 148 -14.06 -15.76 23.94
CA MET A 148 -13.40 -14.84 23.00
C MET A 148 -11.87 -15.00 23.07
N PRO A 149 -11.20 -15.30 21.95
CA PRO A 149 -9.74 -15.37 21.89
C PRO A 149 -9.06 -14.04 22.28
N PRO A 150 -7.89 -14.07 22.95
CA PRO A 150 -7.15 -12.87 23.34
C PRO A 150 -6.84 -11.93 22.17
N GLU A 151 -6.56 -12.47 20.99
CA GLU A 151 -6.26 -11.69 19.78
C GLU A 151 -7.46 -10.85 19.32
N LEU A 152 -8.69 -11.38 19.47
CA LEU A 152 -9.92 -10.66 19.13
C LEU A 152 -10.31 -9.67 20.23
N ALA A 153 -10.00 -10.00 21.50
CA ALA A 153 -10.26 -9.17 22.67
C ALA A 153 -9.26 -8.00 22.81
N ALA A 154 -8.11 -8.07 22.13
CA ALA A 154 -7.07 -7.05 22.22
C ALA A 154 -7.60 -5.68 21.78
N PRO A 155 -7.21 -4.58 22.47
CA PRO A 155 -7.55 -3.24 22.03
C PRO A 155 -6.85 -2.95 20.69
N TYR A 156 -7.58 -2.37 19.74
CA TYR A 156 -6.99 -1.90 18.51
C TYR A 156 -6.18 -0.64 18.76
N THR A 157 -4.88 -0.72 18.50
CA THR A 157 -3.99 0.44 18.51
C THR A 157 -3.50 0.72 17.11
N PHE A 158 -3.84 1.87 16.55
CA PHE A 158 -3.47 2.32 15.20
C PHE A 158 -1.94 2.30 14.93
N ARG A 159 -1.07 2.22 15.95
CA ARG A 159 0.34 2.61 15.79
C ARG A 159 1.41 1.83 16.56
N SER A 160 1.22 0.55 16.91
CA SER A 160 2.09 -0.07 17.92
C SER A 160 2.90 -1.31 17.49
N VAL A 161 3.54 -1.30 16.32
CA VAL A 161 4.75 -2.12 16.16
C VAL A 161 5.84 -1.32 15.46
N PRO A 162 6.94 -0.97 16.16
CA PRO A 162 8.11 -0.42 15.49
C PRO A 162 8.63 -1.45 14.48
N VAL A 163 8.54 -1.10 13.20
CA VAL A 163 9.04 -1.95 12.12
C VAL A 163 10.54 -1.69 11.94
N PRO A 164 11.40 -2.73 12.03
CA PRO A 164 12.83 -2.57 11.79
C PRO A 164 13.12 -1.91 10.44
N GLU A 165 14.21 -1.15 10.35
CA GLU A 165 14.60 -0.46 9.11
C GLU A 165 14.66 -1.40 7.92
N ASP A 166 15.17 -2.61 8.10
CA ASP A 166 15.30 -3.63 7.05
C ASP A 166 13.94 -3.98 6.43
N CYS A 167 12.88 -4.07 7.24
CA CYS A 167 11.54 -4.40 6.77
C CYS A 167 10.85 -3.23 6.03
N ARG A 168 11.37 -2.01 6.17
CA ARG A 168 10.91 -0.78 5.49
C ARG A 168 11.97 -0.20 4.55
N SER A 169 12.88 -1.05 4.08
CA SER A 169 13.92 -0.68 3.11
C SER A 169 13.76 -1.34 1.75
N MET A 170 14.21 -0.62 0.73
CA MET A 170 14.40 -1.14 -0.62
C MET A 170 15.87 -1.08 -1.02
N PHE A 171 16.31 -2.09 -1.76
CA PHE A 171 17.61 -2.11 -2.41
C PHE A 171 17.45 -1.54 -3.81
N ILE A 172 18.37 -0.64 -4.19
CA ILE A 172 18.38 -0.02 -5.51
C ILE A 172 19.68 -0.31 -6.24
N THR A 173 19.61 -0.44 -7.55
CA THR A 173 20.78 -0.61 -8.43
C THR A 173 20.69 0.30 -9.65
N PHE A 174 21.85 0.76 -10.11
CA PHE A 174 21.97 1.63 -11.27
C PHE A 174 22.45 0.83 -12.49
N SER A 175 21.85 1.09 -13.65
CA SER A 175 22.40 0.62 -14.92
C SER A 175 23.76 1.30 -15.18
N ARG A 176 24.64 0.67 -15.96
CA ARG A 176 25.96 1.26 -16.28
C ARG A 176 25.77 2.64 -16.93
N GLY A 177 26.42 3.66 -16.38
CA GLY A 177 26.33 5.04 -16.86
C GLY A 177 25.05 5.80 -16.47
N GLN A 178 24.16 5.18 -15.69
CA GLN A 178 22.86 5.74 -15.29
C GLN A 178 22.82 6.05 -13.78
N HIS A 179 23.94 6.53 -13.24
CA HIS A 179 24.08 6.78 -11.81
C HIS A 179 23.22 7.96 -11.38
N VAL A 180 22.49 7.78 -10.29
CA VAL A 180 21.62 8.82 -9.72
C VAL A 180 22.14 9.20 -8.35
N ASP A 181 22.22 10.50 -8.09
CA ASP A 181 22.69 11.02 -6.82
C ASP A 181 21.69 10.76 -5.70
N ARG A 182 22.22 10.65 -4.47
CA ARG A 182 21.43 10.45 -3.25
C ARG A 182 20.29 11.46 -3.13
N GLU A 183 20.56 12.72 -3.45
CA GLU A 183 19.61 13.83 -3.30
C GLU A 183 18.52 13.79 -4.38
N ASP A 184 18.85 13.38 -5.61
CA ASP A 184 17.87 13.18 -6.69
C ASP A 184 16.89 12.06 -6.35
N ILE A 185 17.40 10.94 -5.82
CA ILE A 185 16.55 9.84 -5.33
C ILE A 185 15.66 10.33 -4.21
N PHE A 186 16.21 11.07 -3.25
CA PHE A 186 15.44 11.62 -2.14
C PHE A 186 14.31 12.52 -2.65
N ASN A 187 14.64 13.48 -3.52
CA ASN A 187 13.69 14.46 -4.04
C ASN A 187 12.65 13.84 -4.95
N HIS A 188 13.00 12.81 -5.74
CA HIS A 188 12.02 12.09 -6.56
C HIS A 188 10.85 11.56 -5.73
N PHE A 189 11.16 10.80 -4.67
CA PHE A 189 10.15 10.25 -3.79
C PHE A 189 9.48 11.32 -2.93
N ARG A 190 10.23 12.33 -2.45
CA ARG A 190 9.65 13.42 -1.65
C ARG A 190 8.61 14.21 -2.43
N ASN A 191 8.91 14.54 -3.69
CA ASN A 191 8.02 15.36 -4.51
C ASN A 191 6.74 14.62 -4.88
N LYS A 192 6.80 13.31 -5.10
CA LYS A 192 5.62 12.51 -5.45
C LYS A 192 4.81 12.06 -4.25
N TRP A 193 5.49 11.61 -3.19
CA TRP A 193 4.87 10.85 -2.08
C TRP A 193 4.93 11.60 -0.75
N GLY A 194 5.41 12.84 -0.77
CA GLY A 194 5.61 13.67 0.41
C GLY A 194 6.74 13.15 1.29
N ASP A 195 6.69 13.44 2.58
CA ASP A 195 7.72 13.08 3.54
C ASP A 195 7.71 11.57 3.88
N CYS A 196 8.20 10.74 2.96
CA CYS A 196 8.12 9.28 3.00
C CYS A 196 9.46 8.58 3.29
N ILE A 197 10.60 9.26 3.10
CA ILE A 197 11.95 8.70 3.26
C ILE A 197 12.55 9.16 4.59
N VAL A 198 13.18 8.23 5.32
CA VAL A 198 14.07 8.55 6.45
C VAL A 198 15.44 8.93 5.93
N ARG A 199 16.04 8.10 5.08
CA ARG A 199 17.35 8.35 4.45
C ARG A 199 17.59 7.44 3.25
N VAL A 200 18.53 7.85 2.41
CA VAL A 200 19.08 7.06 1.30
C VAL A 200 20.56 6.82 1.59
N LEU A 201 20.96 5.55 1.58
CA LEU A 201 22.35 5.11 1.72
C LEU A 201 22.88 4.72 0.35
N MET A 202 24.09 5.12 0.01
CA MET A 202 24.75 4.77 -1.25
C MET A 202 25.95 3.89 -0.97
N GLU A 203 26.33 3.08 -1.96
CA GLU A 203 27.61 2.37 -1.95
C GLU A 203 28.76 3.33 -1.64
N LYS A 204 29.67 2.90 -0.77
CA LYS A 204 30.93 3.61 -0.53
C LYS A 204 31.92 3.21 -1.62
N THR A 205 32.25 4.15 -2.50
CA THR A 205 33.18 3.91 -3.59
C THR A 205 34.57 4.47 -3.28
N THR A 206 35.60 3.82 -3.80
CA THR A 206 36.98 4.29 -3.75
C THR A 206 37.34 5.02 -5.03
N CYS A 207 38.22 6.03 -4.94
CA CYS A 207 38.81 6.72 -6.09
C CYS A 207 37.79 7.38 -7.05
N GLY A 208 36.68 7.90 -6.53
CA GLY A 208 35.71 8.66 -7.34
C GLY A 208 34.87 7.82 -8.30
N ALA A 209 34.92 6.49 -8.21
CA ALA A 209 34.02 5.63 -8.96
C ALA A 209 32.55 5.93 -8.57
N PRO A 210 31.61 5.89 -9.51
CA PRO A 210 30.21 6.15 -9.20
C PRO A 210 29.56 4.94 -8.50
N PRO A 211 28.61 5.17 -7.56
CA PRO A 211 27.97 4.09 -6.83
C PRO A 211 27.10 3.24 -7.76
N MET A 212 27.16 1.91 -7.62
CA MET A 212 26.39 0.94 -8.42
C MET A 212 25.10 0.49 -7.74
N TYR A 213 25.00 0.67 -6.42
CA TYR A 213 23.81 0.35 -5.66
C TYR A 213 23.61 1.27 -4.46
N GLY A 214 22.44 1.15 -3.86
CA GLY A 214 22.06 1.88 -2.66
C GLY A 214 20.94 1.20 -1.90
N ARG A 215 20.50 1.86 -0.84
CA ARG A 215 19.39 1.43 0.01
C ARG A 215 18.54 2.64 0.37
N ILE A 216 17.25 2.57 0.06
CA ILE A 216 16.26 3.56 0.47
C ILE A 216 15.59 3.04 1.74
N ILE A 217 15.48 3.88 2.76
CA ILE A 217 14.80 3.55 4.02
C ILE A 217 13.56 4.43 4.14
N PHE A 218 12.38 3.84 4.03
CA PHE A 218 11.10 4.54 4.14
C PHE A 218 10.68 4.70 5.61
N LYS A 219 9.84 5.70 5.91
CA LYS A 219 9.25 5.90 7.24
C LYS A 219 8.27 4.80 7.63
N ARG A 220 7.59 4.24 6.64
CA ARG A 220 6.51 3.26 6.75
C ARG A 220 6.76 2.07 5.85
N LYS A 221 6.27 0.90 6.24
CA LYS A 221 6.47 -0.33 5.47
C LYS A 221 5.58 -0.34 4.24
N ALA A 222 4.37 0.22 4.34
CA ALA A 222 3.42 0.35 3.24
C ALA A 222 4.06 0.89 1.95
N PHE A 223 4.97 1.87 2.04
CA PHE A 223 5.64 2.43 0.87
C PHE A 223 6.39 1.38 0.03
N ILE A 224 6.95 0.32 0.63
CA ILE A 224 7.54 -0.78 -0.16
C ILE A 224 6.48 -1.45 -1.03
N SER A 225 5.33 -1.78 -0.43
CA SER A 225 4.25 -2.46 -1.15
C SER A 225 3.65 -1.58 -2.23
N LEU A 226 3.62 -0.25 -2.02
CA LEU A 226 3.21 0.71 -3.04
C LEU A 226 4.21 0.82 -4.20
N VAL A 227 5.52 0.80 -3.94
CA VAL A 227 6.53 0.81 -5.02
C VAL A 227 6.48 -0.48 -5.83
N LEU A 228 6.45 -1.62 -5.14
CA LEU A 228 6.53 -2.93 -5.79
C LEU A 228 5.22 -3.34 -6.46
N ASN A 229 4.08 -3.01 -5.84
CA ASN A 229 2.74 -3.33 -6.31
C ASN A 229 2.59 -4.78 -6.81
N GLY A 230 3.10 -5.74 -6.04
CA GLY A 230 3.09 -7.18 -6.38
C GLY A 230 4.29 -7.70 -7.18
N GLU A 231 5.15 -6.82 -7.69
CA GLU A 231 6.36 -7.20 -8.41
C GLU A 231 7.55 -7.41 -7.48
N GLN A 232 8.49 -8.28 -7.86
CA GLN A 232 9.71 -8.51 -7.09
C GLN A 232 10.81 -7.48 -7.39
N LEU A 233 10.79 -6.93 -8.61
CA LEU A 233 11.76 -5.99 -9.13
C LEU A 233 11.03 -5.03 -10.07
N VAL A 234 11.14 -3.73 -9.79
CA VAL A 234 10.55 -2.68 -10.63
C VAL A 234 11.64 -1.71 -11.05
N HIS A 235 11.36 -0.89 -12.06
CA HIS A 235 12.20 0.24 -12.39
C HIS A 235 11.40 1.53 -12.36
N ILE A 236 12.07 2.64 -12.07
CA ILE A 236 11.52 3.99 -12.22
C ILE A 236 12.52 4.88 -12.92
N ASN A 237 11.99 5.92 -13.57
CA ASN A 237 12.80 6.95 -14.21
C ASN A 237 12.92 8.18 -13.29
N ILE A 238 14.15 8.61 -13.05
CA ILE A 238 14.51 9.83 -12.33
C ILE A 238 15.21 10.75 -13.33
N GLY A 239 14.45 11.68 -13.90
CA GLY A 239 14.89 12.43 -15.08
C GLY A 239 14.97 11.49 -16.29
N ASP A 240 16.12 11.48 -16.95
CA ASP A 240 16.48 10.59 -18.05
C ASP A 240 17.12 9.27 -17.58
N ARG A 241 17.30 9.09 -16.26
CA ARG A 241 18.01 7.94 -15.68
C ARG A 241 17.07 6.90 -15.12
N GLN A 242 17.35 5.62 -15.40
CA GLN A 242 16.58 4.50 -14.90
C GLN A 242 17.27 3.84 -13.69
N ILE A 243 16.50 3.64 -12.62
CA ILE A 243 16.94 2.89 -11.45
C ILE A 243 16.06 1.68 -11.21
N TRP A 244 16.65 0.59 -10.73
CA TRP A 244 15.94 -0.64 -10.40
C TRP A 244 15.76 -0.76 -8.89
N LEU A 245 14.59 -1.22 -8.44
CA LEU A 245 14.22 -1.32 -7.03
C LEU A 245 13.65 -2.68 -6.71
N ARG A 246 14.10 -3.26 -5.61
CA ARG A 246 13.56 -4.49 -5.04
C ARG A 246 13.52 -4.40 -3.52
N LYS A 247 12.79 -5.31 -2.88
CA LYS A 247 12.79 -5.41 -1.42
C LYS A 247 14.21 -5.64 -0.89
N TYR A 248 14.59 -4.92 0.16
CA TYR A 248 15.86 -5.15 0.84
C TYR A 248 15.77 -6.44 1.66
N TYR A 249 16.78 -7.30 1.50
CA TYR A 249 17.00 -8.45 2.35
C TYR A 249 18.35 -8.26 3.05
N PRO A 250 18.40 -8.19 4.38
CA PRO A 250 19.68 -8.13 5.08
C PRO A 250 20.45 -9.39 4.73
N CYS A 251 21.67 -9.23 4.21
CA CYS A 251 22.59 -10.35 4.12
C CYS A 251 22.95 -10.71 5.56
N MET A 252 22.55 -11.89 6.04
CA MET A 252 23.07 -12.43 7.30
C MET A 252 24.58 -12.59 7.10
N ARG A 253 25.35 -11.59 7.54
CA ARG A 253 26.76 -11.81 7.82
C ARG A 253 26.76 -12.64 9.08
N ASN A 254 27.10 -13.92 8.96
CA ASN A 254 27.49 -14.73 10.11
C ASN A 254 28.64 -13.96 10.78
N VAL A 255 28.34 -13.33 11.92
CA VAL A 255 29.35 -12.78 12.84
C VAL A 255 29.81 -13.92 13.72
#